data_AF-A0A5J6MQD2-F1
#
_entry.id   AF-A0A5J6MQD2-F1
#
_cell.length_a   1.000
_cell.length_b   1.000
_cell.length_c   1.000
_cell.angle_alpha   90.00
_cell.angle_beta   90.00
_cell.angle_gamma   90.00
#
_symmetry.space_group_name_H-M   'P 1'
#
loop_
_entity.id
_entity.type
_entity.pdbx_description
1 polymer ?
#
loop_
_entity_poly.entity_id
_entity_poly.type
_entity_poly.pdbx_seq_one_letter_code
_entity_poly.pdbx_strand_id
1 'polypeptide(L)'
;MIPTQVAAATRSRKSITTRDTFTDEPLSEARASFSAELDWTLRRIGAVRLRVTVACLTMPRDGKQGQRLAEVIAAMVARHSALAGVDTDGAVLAASFGPRRFGAAGDMEEARRLIGWFREAVAEVAPALEGRAMISVAHLWSDEWVGLAPYTRRVMFAAPLPLAGLAEAV
;
A
#
# COMPACT_ATOMS: atom_id res chain seq x y z
N MET A 1 19.25 -59.29 14.80
CA MET A 1 18.26 -58.26 15.18
C MET A 1 18.99 -57.14 15.88
N ILE A 2 19.07 -55.96 15.26
CA ILE A 2 19.83 -54.80 15.75
C ILE A 2 18.80 -53.71 16.05
N PRO A 3 18.82 -53.04 17.22
CA PRO A 3 17.92 -51.94 17.51
C PRO A 3 18.52 -50.61 17.01
N THR A 4 17.82 -49.93 16.10
CA THR A 4 18.21 -48.58 15.66
C THR A 4 17.54 -47.54 16.56
N GLN A 5 18.33 -46.93 17.43
CA GLN A 5 17.94 -45.75 18.21
C GLN A 5 17.83 -44.53 17.28
N VAL A 6 16.68 -43.85 17.30
CA VAL A 6 16.49 -42.55 16.63
C VAL A 6 16.98 -41.46 17.57
N ALA A 7 18.17 -40.94 17.31
CA ALA A 7 18.72 -39.80 18.03
C ALA A 7 17.96 -38.52 17.66
N ALA A 8 17.30 -37.93 18.65
CA ALA A 8 16.73 -36.60 18.57
C ALA A 8 17.85 -35.55 18.43
N ALA A 9 17.96 -34.93 17.25
CA ALA A 9 18.88 -33.82 17.03
C ALA A 9 18.26 -32.52 17.58
N THR A 10 18.59 -32.21 18.83
CA THR A 10 18.30 -30.94 19.49
C THR A 10 19.08 -29.81 18.80
N ARG A 11 18.46 -29.11 17.85
CA ARG A 11 19.04 -27.89 17.27
C ARG A 11 18.86 -26.73 18.24
N SER A 12 19.97 -26.35 18.87
CA SER A 12 20.13 -25.17 19.72
C SER A 12 19.47 -23.93 19.10
N ARG A 13 18.40 -23.44 19.75
CA ARG A 13 17.73 -22.18 19.42
C ARG A 13 18.65 -21.03 19.82
N LYS A 14 19.45 -20.52 18.87
CA LYS A 14 20.16 -19.25 19.06
C LYS A 14 19.10 -18.17 19.23
N SER A 15 19.03 -17.60 20.43
CA SER A 15 18.25 -16.41 20.75
C SER A 15 18.74 -15.27 19.87
N ILE A 16 17.92 -14.86 18.90
CA ILE A 16 18.16 -13.64 18.12
C ILE A 16 17.75 -12.49 19.02
N THR A 17 18.75 -11.97 19.73
CA THR A 17 18.69 -10.69 20.42
C THR A 17 19.11 -9.63 19.41
N THR A 18 18.17 -9.12 18.63
CA THR A 18 18.36 -7.88 17.89
C THR A 18 17.15 -7.01 18.15
N ARG A 19 17.25 -6.20 19.20
CA ARG A 19 16.62 -4.88 19.20
C ARG A 19 17.39 -4.06 18.15
N ASP A 20 17.09 -4.31 16.88
CA ASP A 20 17.41 -3.32 15.87
C ASP A 20 16.53 -2.13 16.19
N THR A 21 17.21 -1.07 16.61
CA THR A 21 16.62 0.23 16.87
C THR A 21 16.12 0.72 15.53
N PHE A 22 14.83 0.48 15.25
CA PHE A 22 14.15 1.00 14.07
C PHE A 22 14.13 2.52 14.20
N THR A 23 15.15 3.16 13.66
CA THR A 23 15.14 4.59 13.41
C THR A 23 14.04 4.88 12.40
N ASP A 24 13.12 5.78 12.76
CA ASP A 24 12.31 6.52 11.80
C ASP A 24 13.26 7.31 10.91
N GLU A 25 13.77 6.65 9.88
CA GLU A 25 14.60 7.27 8.87
C GLU A 25 13.73 8.28 8.12
N PRO A 26 14.13 9.57 8.03
CA PRO A 26 13.42 10.53 7.20
C PRO A 26 13.32 9.97 5.78
N LEU A 27 12.22 10.28 5.07
CA LEU A 27 11.99 9.91 3.67
C LEU A 27 13.27 10.21 2.86
N SER A 28 14.12 9.20 2.64
CA SER A 28 15.33 9.38 1.85
C SER A 28 14.92 9.60 0.40
N GLU A 29 15.75 10.25 -0.41
CA GLU A 29 15.47 10.44 -1.85
C GLU A 29 15.17 9.11 -2.58
N ALA A 30 15.61 7.97 -2.02
CA ALA A 30 15.29 6.63 -2.52
C ALA A 30 13.82 6.21 -2.27
N ARG A 31 13.13 6.80 -1.30
CA ARG A 31 11.70 6.58 -0.97
C ARG A 31 10.76 7.54 -1.69
N ALA A 32 11.26 8.30 -2.67
CA ALA A 32 10.47 9.32 -3.38
C ALA A 32 9.32 8.78 -4.25
N SER A 33 9.14 7.46 -4.35
CA SER A 33 8.06 6.83 -5.12
C SER A 33 7.22 5.87 -4.27
N PHE A 34 5.94 5.79 -4.60
CA PHE A 34 4.97 4.87 -4.00
C PHE A 34 5.43 3.42 -4.08
N SER A 35 6.06 3.03 -5.20
CA SER A 35 6.68 1.71 -5.36
C SER A 35 7.78 1.44 -4.34
N ALA A 36 8.69 2.40 -4.13
CA ALA A 36 9.81 2.25 -3.21
C ALA A 36 9.33 2.19 -1.76
N GLU A 37 8.35 3.02 -1.39
CA GLU A 37 7.76 3.01 -0.05
C GLU A 37 7.00 1.70 0.22
N LEU A 38 6.30 1.17 -0.79
CA LEU A 38 5.64 -0.12 -0.66
C LEU A 38 6.64 -1.26 -0.50
N ASP A 39 7.68 -1.34 -1.35
CA ASP A 39 8.73 -2.36 -1.23
C ASP A 39 9.42 -2.29 0.14
N TRP A 40 9.76 -1.08 0.61
CA TRP A 40 10.32 -0.90 1.95
C TRP A 40 9.36 -1.37 3.05
N THR A 41 8.08 -1.02 2.96
CA THR A 41 7.08 -1.43 3.95
C THR A 41 6.90 -2.94 3.98
N LEU A 42 6.86 -3.59 2.82
CA LEU A 42 6.77 -5.04 2.69
C LEU A 42 8.01 -5.73 3.29
N ARG A 43 9.21 -5.20 3.05
CA ARG A 43 10.46 -5.69 3.67
C ARG A 43 10.45 -5.53 5.19
N ARG A 44 9.99 -4.38 5.70
CA ARG A 44 9.91 -4.10 7.14
C ARG A 44 9.00 -5.07 7.89
N ILE A 45 7.90 -5.49 7.27
CA ILE A 45 6.97 -6.46 7.87
C ILE A 45 7.56 -7.88 7.86
N GLY A 46 8.67 -8.13 7.16
CA GLY A 46 9.36 -9.41 7.13
C GLY A 46 8.53 -10.52 6.48
N ALA A 47 7.49 -10.16 5.72
CA ALA A 47 6.58 -11.12 5.14
C ALA A 47 7.11 -11.60 3.79
N VAL A 48 7.33 -12.92 3.69
CA VAL A 48 7.90 -13.57 2.49
C VAL A 48 6.98 -13.43 1.27
N ARG A 49 5.66 -13.36 1.50
CA ARG A 49 4.66 -13.19 0.44
C ARG A 49 3.34 -12.68 1.01
N LEU A 50 2.99 -11.42 0.73
CA LEU A 50 1.71 -10.83 1.13
C LEU A 50 0.82 -10.67 -0.09
N ARG A 51 -0.47 -10.94 0.11
CA ARG A 51 -1.46 -10.48 -0.84
C ARG A 51 -1.59 -8.97 -0.67
N VAL A 52 -1.55 -8.23 -1.77
CA VAL A 52 -1.65 -6.78 -1.85
C VAL A 52 -2.85 -6.43 -2.74
N THR A 53 -3.67 -5.49 -2.29
CA THR A 53 -4.69 -4.86 -3.13
C THR A 53 -4.30 -3.42 -3.35
N VAL A 54 -4.30 -2.97 -4.60
CA VAL A 54 -4.04 -1.57 -4.94
C VAL A 54 -5.20 -1.02 -5.73
N ALA A 55 -5.66 0.15 -5.34
CA ALA A 55 -6.70 0.89 -6.01
C ALA A 55 -6.14 2.21 -6.52
N CYS A 56 -6.57 2.61 -7.71
CA CYS A 56 -6.20 3.86 -8.37
C CYS A 56 -7.49 4.63 -8.67
N LEU A 57 -7.60 5.83 -8.12
CA LEU A 57 -8.61 6.81 -8.45
C LEU A 57 -8.06 7.75 -9.54
N THR A 58 -8.74 7.82 -10.68
CA THR A 58 -8.46 8.80 -11.73
C THR A 58 -9.63 9.77 -11.81
N MET A 59 -9.33 11.06 -11.76
CA MET A 59 -10.33 12.13 -11.90
C MET A 59 -10.09 12.92 -13.20
N PRO A 60 -11.13 13.56 -13.76
CA PRO A 60 -10.95 14.51 -14.86
C PRO A 60 -9.96 15.62 -14.47
N ARG A 61 -9.11 16.03 -15.41
CA ARG A 61 -8.08 17.05 -15.16
C ARG A 61 -8.64 18.46 -15.26
N ASP A 62 -8.51 19.21 -14.17
CA ASP A 62 -8.73 20.66 -14.12
C ASP A 62 -7.44 21.42 -13.72
N GLY A 63 -6.30 21.02 -14.29
CA GLY A 63 -5.00 21.69 -14.08
C GLY A 63 -4.50 21.64 -12.63
N LYS A 64 -3.93 22.75 -12.12
CA LYS A 64 -3.31 22.82 -10.77
C LYS A 64 -4.28 22.55 -9.62
N GLN A 65 -5.58 22.80 -9.82
CA GLN A 65 -6.61 22.49 -8.81
C GLN A 65 -6.79 20.98 -8.66
N GLY A 66 -6.65 20.20 -9.74
CA GLY A 66 -6.76 18.74 -9.71
C GLY A 66 -5.67 18.07 -8.88
N GLN A 67 -4.44 18.60 -8.92
CA GLN A 67 -3.32 18.06 -8.14
C GLN A 67 -3.55 18.23 -6.62
N ARG A 68 -3.89 19.44 -6.18
CA ARG A 68 -4.17 19.72 -4.76
C ARG A 68 -5.36 18.91 -4.25
N LEU A 69 -6.37 18.72 -5.07
CA LEU A 69 -7.52 17.88 -4.75
C LEU A 69 -7.11 16.42 -4.53
N ALA A 70 -6.29 15.88 -5.45
CA ALA A 70 -5.77 14.53 -5.36
C ALA A 70 -4.94 14.31 -4.08
N GLU A 71 -4.15 15.31 -3.66
CA GLU A 71 -3.38 15.27 -2.40
C GLU A 71 -4.28 15.19 -1.17
N VAL A 72 -5.37 15.97 -1.13
CA VAL A 72 -6.33 15.92 0.00
C VAL A 72 -7.03 14.56 0.05
N ILE A 73 -7.48 14.05 -1.12
CA ILE A 73 -8.10 12.72 -1.20
C ILE A 73 -7.11 11.62 -0.78
N ALA A 74 -5.86 11.70 -1.24
CA ALA A 74 -4.81 10.77 -0.85
C ALA A 74 -4.57 10.78 0.66
N ALA A 75 -4.54 11.97 1.27
CA ALA A 75 -4.39 12.13 2.72
C ALA A 75 -5.55 11.50 3.50
N MET A 76 -6.79 11.67 3.04
CA MET A 76 -7.95 11.02 3.68
C MET A 76 -7.86 9.50 3.60
N VAL A 77 -7.52 8.96 2.42
CA VAL A 77 -7.43 7.51 2.20
C VAL A 77 -6.21 6.91 2.92
N ALA A 78 -5.13 7.66 3.08
CA ALA A 78 -3.94 7.24 3.84
C ALA A 78 -4.27 6.90 5.30
N ARG A 79 -5.30 7.50 5.90
CA ARG A 79 -5.71 7.22 7.30
C ARG A 79 -6.25 5.80 7.50
N HIS A 80 -6.63 5.14 6.42
CA HIS A 80 -7.30 3.84 6.46
C HIS A 80 -6.55 2.77 5.65
N SER A 81 -5.71 3.19 4.71
CA SER A 81 -4.90 2.30 3.87
C SER A 81 -3.50 2.14 4.42
N ALA A 82 -2.78 1.10 3.97
CA ALA A 82 -1.42 0.88 4.43
C ALA A 82 -0.42 1.86 3.79
N LEU A 83 -0.75 2.36 2.60
CA LEU A 83 -0.03 3.39 1.87
C LEU A 83 -0.98 4.10 0.91
N ALA A 84 -0.89 5.43 0.80
CA ALA A 84 -1.53 6.18 -0.28
C ALA A 84 -0.53 7.10 -0.96
N GLY A 85 -0.88 7.68 -2.10
CA GLY A 85 -0.01 8.64 -2.79
C GLY A 85 -0.64 9.23 -4.04
N VAL A 86 0.01 10.25 -4.60
CA VAL A 86 -0.49 10.96 -5.80
C VAL A 86 0.54 10.89 -6.92
N ASP A 87 0.11 10.38 -8.07
CA ASP A 87 0.88 10.36 -9.32
C ASP A 87 1.04 11.77 -9.91
N THR A 88 2.05 11.99 -10.74
CA THR A 88 2.29 13.26 -11.46
C THR A 88 1.12 13.68 -12.33
N ASP A 89 0.27 12.72 -12.68
CA ASP A 89 -0.91 12.94 -13.50
C ASP A 89 -2.16 13.37 -12.69
N GLY A 90 -2.07 13.46 -11.36
CA GLY A 90 -3.16 13.78 -10.44
C GLY A 90 -4.03 12.57 -10.06
N ALA A 91 -3.55 11.35 -10.33
CA ALA A 91 -4.23 10.13 -9.93
C ALA A 91 -3.86 9.75 -8.50
N VAL A 92 -4.82 9.27 -7.72
CA VAL A 92 -4.58 8.84 -6.33
C VAL A 92 -4.44 7.33 -6.29
N LEU A 93 -3.38 6.84 -5.66
CA LEU A 93 -3.12 5.43 -5.44
C LEU A 93 -3.28 5.11 -3.95
N ALA A 94 -3.81 3.94 -3.65
CA ALA A 94 -3.87 3.42 -2.29
C ALA A 94 -3.64 1.91 -2.30
N ALA A 95 -2.83 1.42 -1.36
CA ALA A 95 -2.54 0.01 -1.16
C ALA A 95 -3.04 -0.47 0.20
N SER A 96 -3.61 -1.67 0.21
CA SER A 96 -3.94 -2.43 1.41
C SER A 96 -3.22 -3.77 1.38
N PHE A 97 -2.60 -4.11 2.50
CA PHE A 97 -1.99 -5.41 2.75
C PHE A 97 -2.14 -5.75 4.24
N GLY A 98 -2.34 -7.03 4.53
CA GLY A 98 -2.65 -7.49 5.88
C GLY A 98 -3.40 -8.81 5.90
N PRO A 99 -3.73 -9.34 7.10
CA PRO A 99 -4.52 -10.55 7.24
C PRO A 99 -5.91 -10.32 6.63
N ARG A 100 -6.25 -11.14 5.65
CA ARG A 100 -7.54 -11.13 4.95
C ARG A 100 -8.05 -12.55 4.79
N ARG A 101 -9.34 -12.70 4.47
CA ARG A 101 -9.89 -14.00 4.06
C ARG A 101 -9.11 -14.54 2.86
N PHE A 102 -8.87 -15.85 2.82
CA PHE A 102 -8.14 -16.46 1.71
C PHE A 102 -8.93 -16.41 0.40
N GLY A 103 -8.22 -16.19 -0.71
CA GLY A 103 -8.76 -16.22 -2.07
C GLY A 103 -9.59 -15.00 -2.46
N ALA A 104 -10.35 -15.13 -3.54
CA ALA A 104 -11.08 -14.03 -4.17
C ALA A 104 -12.06 -13.30 -3.24
N ALA A 105 -12.59 -13.98 -2.21
CA ALA A 105 -13.49 -13.37 -1.24
C ALA A 105 -12.80 -12.26 -0.43
N GLY A 106 -11.57 -12.49 0.05
CA GLY A 106 -10.81 -11.47 0.77
C GLY A 106 -10.31 -10.36 -0.14
N ASP A 107 -9.96 -10.69 -1.39
CA ASP A 107 -9.60 -9.67 -2.40
C ASP A 107 -10.77 -8.72 -2.66
N MET A 108 -11.98 -9.26 -2.85
CA MET A 108 -13.19 -8.45 -3.05
C MET A 108 -13.58 -7.62 -1.81
N GLU A 109 -13.35 -8.15 -0.61
CA GLU A 109 -13.58 -7.39 0.62
C GLU A 109 -12.64 -6.18 0.72
N GLU A 110 -11.35 -6.38 0.47
CA GLU A 110 -10.36 -5.31 0.46
C GLU A 110 -10.60 -4.31 -0.68
N ALA A 111 -11.00 -4.78 -1.87
CA ALA A 111 -11.41 -3.89 -2.96
C ALA A 111 -12.55 -2.98 -2.55
N ARG A 112 -13.61 -3.54 -1.93
CA ARG A 112 -14.77 -2.76 -1.48
C ARG A 112 -14.41 -1.71 -0.44
N ARG A 113 -13.50 -2.04 0.49
CA ARG A 113 -13.01 -1.08 1.50
C ARG A 113 -12.30 0.10 0.84
N LEU A 114 -11.30 -0.16 -0.01
CA LEU A 114 -10.58 0.89 -0.73
C LEU A 114 -11.51 1.74 -1.62
N ILE A 115 -12.45 1.10 -2.33
CA ILE A 115 -13.46 1.81 -3.13
C ILE A 115 -14.33 2.69 -2.24
N GLY A 116 -14.75 2.18 -1.08
CA GLY A 116 -15.52 2.93 -0.09
C GLY A 116 -14.81 4.20 0.34
N TRP A 117 -13.56 4.10 0.79
CA TRP A 117 -12.76 5.25 1.21
C TRP A 117 -12.55 6.26 0.09
N PHE A 118 -12.32 5.80 -1.15
CA PHE A 118 -12.22 6.72 -2.28
C PHE A 118 -13.54 7.46 -2.55
N ARG A 119 -14.68 6.76 -2.48
CA ARG A 119 -15.99 7.39 -2.68
C ARG A 119 -16.29 8.41 -1.58
N GLU A 120 -16.04 8.06 -0.34
CA GLU A 120 -16.21 8.96 0.81
C GLU A 120 -15.34 10.21 0.64
N ALA A 121 -14.04 10.04 0.33
CA ALA A 121 -13.14 11.16 0.11
C ALA A 121 -13.54 12.03 -1.10
N VAL A 122 -14.00 11.43 -2.20
CA VAL A 122 -14.48 12.19 -3.36
C VAL A 122 -15.77 12.94 -3.02
N ALA A 123 -16.72 12.31 -2.33
CA ALA A 123 -17.97 12.96 -1.93
C ALA A 123 -17.73 14.16 -1.01
N GLU A 124 -16.75 14.06 -0.11
CA GLU A 124 -16.39 15.13 0.82
C GLU A 124 -15.65 16.29 0.13
N VAL A 125 -14.64 15.97 -0.69
CA VAL A 125 -13.69 16.98 -1.19
C VAL A 125 -14.05 17.49 -2.59
N ALA A 126 -14.65 16.64 -3.44
CA ALA A 126 -15.03 16.98 -4.81
C ALA A 126 -16.33 16.28 -5.25
N PRO A 127 -17.48 16.61 -4.63
CA PRO A 127 -18.76 16.01 -4.96
C PRO A 127 -19.13 16.17 -6.44
N ALA A 128 -18.69 17.24 -7.09
CA ALA A 128 -18.91 17.48 -8.52
C ALA A 128 -18.24 16.44 -9.44
N LEU A 129 -17.29 15.63 -8.92
CA LEU A 129 -16.54 14.63 -9.68
C LEU A 129 -17.01 13.20 -9.42
N GLU A 130 -17.95 12.96 -8.51
CA GLU A 130 -18.34 11.62 -8.05
C GLU A 130 -18.83 10.69 -9.19
N GLY A 131 -19.51 11.24 -10.19
CA GLY A 131 -19.96 10.52 -11.39
C GLY A 131 -18.95 10.48 -12.55
N ARG A 132 -17.79 11.12 -12.40
CA ARG A 132 -16.75 11.25 -13.44
C ARG A 132 -15.43 10.62 -13.04
N ALA A 133 -15.24 10.34 -11.75
CA ALA A 133 -14.09 9.65 -11.24
C ALA A 133 -14.17 8.15 -11.57
N MET A 134 -13.02 7.57 -11.93
CA MET A 134 -12.89 6.14 -12.22
C MET A 134 -11.97 5.51 -11.20
N ILE A 135 -12.41 4.42 -10.58
CA ILE A 135 -11.61 3.63 -9.65
C ILE A 135 -11.28 2.30 -10.32
N SER A 136 -9.99 2.00 -10.46
CA SER A 136 -9.50 0.71 -10.91
C SER A 136 -8.78 -0.01 -9.76
N VAL A 137 -8.93 -1.33 -9.69
CA VAL A 137 -8.36 -2.15 -8.60
C VAL A 137 -7.54 -3.30 -9.19
N ALA A 138 -6.42 -3.60 -8.56
CA ALA A 138 -5.59 -4.76 -8.85
C ALA A 138 -5.29 -5.54 -7.56
N HIS A 139 -5.22 -6.86 -7.70
CA HIS A 139 -4.85 -7.78 -6.62
C HIS A 139 -3.64 -8.59 -7.07
N LEU A 140 -2.57 -8.53 -6.28
CA LEU A 140 -1.31 -9.19 -6.62
C LEU A 140 -0.62 -9.72 -5.39
N TRP A 141 0.31 -10.62 -5.59
CA TRP A 141 1.27 -10.95 -4.55
C TRP A 141 2.40 -9.92 -4.51
N SER A 142 2.98 -9.71 -3.34
CA SER A 142 4.06 -8.74 -3.13
C SER A 142 5.29 -8.98 -4.01
N ASP A 143 5.54 -10.22 -4.41
CA ASP A 143 6.60 -10.63 -5.34
C ASP A 143 6.25 -10.38 -6.83
N GLU A 144 4.97 -10.13 -7.14
CA GLU A 144 4.47 -9.83 -8.50
C GLU A 144 4.40 -8.32 -8.78
N TRP A 145 4.78 -7.49 -7.80
CA TRP A 145 4.65 -6.02 -7.83
C TRP A 145 5.31 -5.34 -9.04
N VAL A 146 6.39 -5.93 -9.55
CA VAL A 146 7.15 -5.39 -10.68
C VAL A 146 6.41 -5.53 -12.03
N GLY A 147 5.32 -6.30 -12.11
CA GLY A 147 4.70 -6.73 -13.39
C GLY A 147 3.44 -6.00 -13.88
N LEU A 148 2.88 -5.02 -13.15
CA LEU A 148 1.56 -4.43 -13.48
C LEU A 148 1.61 -3.31 -14.54
N ALA A 149 1.86 -3.60 -15.81
CA ALA A 149 2.05 -2.59 -16.88
C ALA A 149 1.22 -1.27 -16.82
N PRO A 150 -0.11 -1.25 -16.56
CA PRO A 150 -0.84 0.02 -16.42
C PRO A 150 -0.69 0.72 -15.05
N TYR A 151 -0.46 -0.03 -13.96
CA TYR A 151 -0.24 0.53 -12.63
C TYR A 151 1.22 0.85 -12.37
N THR A 152 2.17 0.05 -12.90
CA THR A 152 3.62 0.21 -12.72
C THR A 152 4.07 1.61 -13.07
N ARG A 153 3.58 2.19 -14.18
CA ARG A 153 3.91 3.57 -14.54
C ARG A 153 3.49 4.55 -13.44
N ARG A 154 2.24 4.48 -12.98
CA ARG A 154 1.70 5.43 -11.98
C ARG A 154 2.29 5.22 -10.59
N VAL A 155 2.49 3.96 -10.22
CA VAL A 155 3.13 3.51 -8.98
C VAL A 155 4.58 3.98 -8.88
N MET A 156 5.31 4.06 -9.99
CA MET A 156 6.70 4.55 -10.00
C MET A 156 6.82 6.06 -9.80
N PHE A 157 5.79 6.84 -10.13
CA PHE A 157 5.87 8.31 -10.10
C PHE A 157 5.04 8.95 -8.99
N ALA A 158 4.19 8.17 -8.31
CA ALA A 158 3.38 8.71 -7.23
C ALA A 158 4.20 9.02 -5.98
N ALA A 159 4.02 10.22 -5.42
CA ALA A 159 4.59 10.59 -4.14
C ALA A 159 3.82 9.87 -3.02
N PRO A 160 4.48 9.04 -2.19
CA PRO A 160 3.82 8.33 -1.11
C PRO A 160 3.46 9.28 0.04
N LEU A 161 2.33 9.01 0.68
CA LEU A 161 1.90 9.58 1.95
C LEU A 161 1.93 8.45 3.00
N PRO A 162 2.92 8.45 3.90
CA PRO A 162 3.02 7.41 4.93
C PRO A 162 1.91 7.58 5.97
N LEU A 163 1.44 6.44 6.51
CA LEU A 163 0.46 6.37 7.60
C LEU A 163 0.78 7.29 8.80
N ALA A 164 2.07 7.44 9.11
CA ALA A 164 2.55 8.25 10.24
C ALA A 164 2.69 9.75 9.93
N GLY A 165 2.85 10.14 8.66
CA GLY A 165 3.16 11.52 8.26
C GLY A 165 1.97 12.49 8.27
N LEU A 166 0.76 11.99 8.53
CA LEU A 166 -0.47 12.80 8.57
C LEU A 166 -0.99 13.06 9.99
N ALA A 167 -0.34 12.50 11.01
CA ALA A 167 -0.68 12.77 12.41
C ALA A 167 -0.26 14.17 12.88
N GLU A 168 0.55 14.90 12.12
CA GLU A 168 1.05 16.24 12.47
C GLU A 168 0.29 17.40 11.78
N ALA A 169 -0.77 17.12 11.02
CA ALA A 169 -1.51 18.12 10.23
C ALA A 169 -2.90 18.48 10.77
N VAL A 170 -3.13 18.38 12.08
CA VAL A 170 -4.37 18.87 12.76
C VAL A 170 -4.00 19.86 13.86
#